data_AF-A0A538B3U2-F1
#
_entry.id   AF-A0A538B3U2-F1
#
_cell.length_a   1.000
_cell.length_b   1.000
_cell.length_c   1.000
_cell.angle_alpha   90.00
_cell.angle_beta   90.00
_cell.angle_gamma   90.00
#
_symmetry.space_group_name_H-M   'P 1'
#
loop_
_entity.id
_entity.type
_entity.pdbx_description
1 polymer ?
#
loop_
_entity_poly.entity_id
_entity_poly.type
_entity_poly.pdbx_seq_one_letter_code
_entity_poly.pdbx_strand_id
1 'polypeptide(L)' 'MRRLYDRCIRCGARVPWGRSVCRSCNPAGLPAPSPSQYHATVFISVLLVLTGMAVFFLLRA' A
#
# COMPACT_ATOMS: atom_id res chain seq x y z
N MET A 1 5.20 -0.86 26.39
CA MET A 1 5.01 0.32 25.52
C MET A 1 5.84 0.13 24.26
N ARG A 2 5.22 -0.32 23.16
CA ARG A 2 5.88 -0.46 21.86
C ARG A 2 6.26 0.94 21.35
N ARG A 3 7.42 1.10 20.74
CA ARG A 3 7.84 2.38 20.15
C ARG A 3 6.76 2.84 19.16
N LEU A 4 6.04 3.92 19.47
CA LEU A 4 4.96 4.51 18.65
C LEU A 4 5.56 5.33 17.49
N TYR A 5 6.42 4.70 16.70
CA TYR A 5 7.07 5.35 15.56
C TYR A 5 7.09 4.42 14.36
N ASP A 6 6.71 4.97 13.21
CA ASP A 6 6.85 4.34 11.91
C ASP A 6 8.08 4.91 11.17
N ARG A 7 8.29 4.47 9.93
CA ARG A 7 9.33 5.01 9.03
C ARG A 7 8.69 5.63 7.80
N CYS A 8 9.27 6.74 7.36
CA CYS A 8 8.89 7.38 6.11
C CYS A 8 9.15 6.42 4.93
N ILE A 9 8.12 6.16 4.12
CA ILE A 9 8.23 5.23 2.97
C ILE A 9 9.15 5.75 1.85
N ARG A 10 9.48 7.06 1.86
CA ARG A 10 10.35 7.69 0.84
C ARG A 10 11.82 7.73 1.25
N CYS A 11 12.10 8.15 2.49
CA CYS A 11 13.48 8.41 2.94
C CYS A 11 13.89 7.64 4.21
N GLY A 12 13.00 6.83 4.78
CA GLY A 12 13.29 6.01 5.98
C GLY A 12 13.34 6.76 7.31
N ALA A 13 13.21 8.09 7.31
CA ALA A 13 13.20 8.90 8.53
C ALA A 13 12.12 8.45 9.53
N ARG A 14 12.41 8.55 10.83
CA ARG A 14 11.43 8.24 11.89
C ARG A 14 10.26 9.21 11.82
N VAL A 15 9.05 8.69 11.87
CA VAL A 15 7.79 9.46 11.83
C VAL A 15 6.86 9.01 12.95
N PRO A 16 5.92 9.86 13.41
CA PRO A 16 4.90 9.46 14.38
C PRO A 16 4.10 8.26 13.89
N TRP A 17 3.65 7.41 14.81
CA TRP A 17 2.78 6.28 14.50
C TRP A 17 1.55 6.70 13.68
N GLY A 18 1.22 5.94 12.64
CA GLY A 18 0.13 6.21 11.70
C GLY A 18 0.49 7.17 10.57
N ARG A 19 1.71 7.73 10.55
CA ARG A 19 2.16 8.62 9.47
C ARG A 19 3.12 7.88 8.55
N SER A 20 2.82 7.83 7.25
CA SER A 20 3.68 7.13 6.28
C SER A 20 4.74 8.02 5.61
N VAL A 21 4.62 9.36 5.68
CA VAL A 21 5.54 10.30 5.03
C VAL A 21 5.92 11.46 5.96
N CYS A 22 7.22 11.80 6.02
CA CYS A 22 7.75 12.89 6.83
C CYS A 22 7.45 14.28 6.22
N ARG A 23 7.56 15.35 7.04
CA ARG A 23 7.31 16.73 6.58
C ARG A 23 8.30 17.20 5.50
N SER A 24 9.53 16.70 5.51
CA SER A 24 10.53 17.01 4.47
C SER A 24 10.12 16.43 3.11
N CYS A 25 9.59 15.20 3.07
CA CYS A 25 9.15 14.56 1.83
C CYS A 25 7.71 14.89 1.40
N ASN A 26 6.89 15.44 2.30
CA ASN A 26 5.53 15.92 2.03
C ASN A 26 5.31 17.29 2.69
N PRO A 27 5.96 18.36 2.17
CA PRO A 27 5.86 19.70 2.75
C PRO A 27 4.46 20.29 2.61
N ALA A 28 3.73 19.90 1.57
CA ALA A 28 2.35 20.31 1.31
C ALA A 28 1.33 19.66 2.27
N GLY A 29 1.75 18.69 3.10
CA GLY A 29 0.86 18.04 4.07
C GLY A 29 -0.28 17.27 3.42
N LEU A 30 -0.10 16.78 2.18
CA LEU A 30 -1.10 16.00 1.47
C LEU A 30 -1.51 14.78 2.31
N PRO A 31 -2.80 14.40 2.30
CA PRO A 31 -3.27 13.22 3.01
C PRO A 31 -2.50 12.00 2.55
N ALA A 32 -1.91 11.29 3.52
CA ALA A 32 -1.25 10.03 3.26
C ALA A 32 -2.30 8.92 3.13
N PRO A 33 -2.11 7.95 2.21
CA PRO A 33 -2.98 6.79 2.15
C PRO A 33 -2.97 6.09 3.51
N SER A 34 -4.15 5.65 3.98
CA SER A 34 -4.21 4.92 5.24
C SER A 34 -3.43 3.59 5.08
N PRO A 35 -2.68 3.14 6.12
CA PRO A 35 -1.93 1.90 6.05
C PRO A 35 -2.79 0.67 5.72
N SER A 36 -4.10 0.76 5.98
CA SER A 36 -5.08 -0.31 5.75
C SER A 36 -5.82 -0.22 4.41
N GLN A 37 -5.85 0.94 3.72
CA GLN A 37 -6.82 1.12 2.62
C GLN A 37 -6.34 0.74 1.22
N TYR A 38 -5.07 0.85 0.87
CA TYR A 38 -4.68 0.63 -0.53
C TYR A 38 -3.39 -0.15 -0.61
N HIS A 39 -3.52 -1.43 -0.95
CA HIS A 39 -2.70 -2.17 -1.91
C HIS A 39 -3.14 -3.64 -1.97
N ALA A 40 -3.47 -4.25 -0.84
CA ALA A 40 -3.79 -5.67 -0.79
C ALA A 40 -5.08 -6.03 -1.55
N THR A 41 -6.19 -5.34 -1.27
CA THR A 41 -7.49 -5.69 -1.86
C THR A 41 -7.50 -5.52 -3.38
N VAL A 42 -7.04 -4.36 -3.88
CA VAL A 42 -6.96 -4.11 -5.33
C VAL A 42 -6.04 -5.11 -6.01
N PHE A 43 -4.88 -5.39 -5.41
CA PHE A 43 -3.94 -6.38 -5.94
C PHE A 43 -4.56 -7.77 -6.03
N ILE A 44 -5.24 -8.23 -4.97
CA ILE A 44 -5.93 -9.53 -4.94
C ILE A 44 -7.02 -9.59 -6.00
N SER A 45 -7.84 -8.55 -6.14
CA SER A 45 -8.90 -8.50 -7.16
C SER A 45 -8.35 -8.61 -8.57
N VAL A 46 -7.30 -7.86 -8.90
CA VAL A 46 -6.64 -7.92 -10.22
C VAL A 46 -6.07 -9.32 -10.46
N LEU A 47 -5.38 -9.88 -9.48
CA LEU A 47 -4.77 -11.21 -9.59
C LEU A 47 -5.82 -12.31 -9.81
N LEU A 48 -6.95 -12.26 -9.11
CA LEU A 48 -8.07 -13.18 -9.31
C LEU A 48 -8.67 -13.10 -10.71
N VAL A 49 -8.85 -11.88 -11.25
CA VAL A 49 -9.41 -11.71 -12.60
C VAL A 49 -8.45 -12.27 -13.66
N LEU A 50 -7.16 -11.91 -13.58
CA LEU A 50 -6.17 -12.37 -14.54
C LEU A 50 -6.01 -13.90 -14.51
N THR A 51 -5.93 -14.50 -13.32
CA THR A 51 -5.83 -15.95 -13.17
C THR A 51 -7.10 -16.67 -13.61
N GLY A 52 -8.28 -16.16 -13.27
CA GLY A 52 -9.56 -16.70 -13.72
C GLY A 52 -9.72 -16.68 -15.25
N MET A 53 -9.34 -15.58 -15.89
CA MET A 53 -9.35 -15.48 -17.35
C MET A 53 -8.37 -16.48 -17.99
N ALA A 54 -7.14 -16.57 -17.48
CA ALA A 54 -6.15 -17.51 -17.99
C ALA A 54 -6.64 -18.96 -17.89
N VAL A 55 -7.20 -19.36 -16.74
CA VAL A 55 -7.77 -20.69 -16.54
C VAL A 55 -8.95 -20.93 -17.49
N PHE A 56 -9.86 -19.96 -17.61
CA PHE A 56 -11.00 -20.08 -18.53
C PHE A 56 -10.55 -20.34 -19.97
N PHE A 57 -9.58 -19.58 -20.47
CA PHE A 57 -9.06 -19.78 -21.82
C PHE A 57 -8.32 -21.10 -21.98
N LEU A 58 -7.51 -21.52 -21.00
CA LEU A 58 -6.81 -22.81 -21.04
C LEU A 58 -7.75 -24.01 -21.03
N LEU A 59 -8.90 -23.91 -20.36
CA LEU A 59 -9.91 -24.98 -20.30
C LEU A 59 -10.86 -25.00 -21.50
N ARG A 60 -10.88 -23.92 -22.30
CA ARG A 60 -11.77 -23.75 -23.46
C ARG A 60 -11.04 -23.75 -24.80
N ALA A 61 -9.71 -23.81 -24.79
CA ALA A 61 -8.85 -24.07 -25.95
C ALA A 61 -8.79 -25.57 -26.23
#